data_AF-A0A3B9RB57-F1
#
_entry.id   AF-A0A3B9RB57-F1
#
_cell.length_a   1.000
_cell.length_b   1.000
_cell.length_c   1.000
_cell.angle_alpha   90.00
_cell.angle_beta   90.00
_cell.angle_gamma   90.00
#
_symmetry.space_group_name_H-M   'P 1'
#
loop_
_entity.id
_entity.type
_entity.pdbx_description
1 polymer ?
#
loop_
_entity_poly.entity_id
_entity_poly.type
_entity_poly.pdbx_seq_one_letter_code
_entity_poly.pdbx_strand_id
1 'polypeptide(L)'
;VVDVRVNDAYSNKEIADLLKKDAPCELKERSLRLNSSKIDKDHPLVQSGIALGRTTYGSPTLSDQAALSCQSLKLGPGDSTRSHSANEFIYVLEIEEGIDLYIKLLKGFLSINN
;
A
#
# COMPACT_ATOMS: atom_id res chain seq x y z
N VAL A 1 12.18 14.23 18.35
CA VAL A 1 12.02 13.13 17.36
C VAL A 1 11.06 13.63 16.30
N VAL A 2 11.35 13.38 15.03
CA VAL A 2 10.48 13.74 13.90
C VAL A 2 9.93 12.44 13.29
N ASP A 3 8.61 12.30 13.21
CA ASP A 3 7.95 11.23 12.46
C ASP A 3 7.76 11.71 11.02
N VAL A 4 8.33 11.00 10.05
CA VAL A 4 8.34 11.40 8.64
C VAL A 4 7.59 10.38 7.83
N ARG A 5 6.56 10.81 7.10
CA ARG A 5 5.77 9.98 6.19
C ARG A 5 5.99 10.44 4.77
N VAL A 6 6.64 9.60 3.97
CA VAL A 6 7.07 9.90 2.59
C VAL A 6 6.04 9.33 1.61
N ASN A 7 5.68 10.11 0.59
CA ASN A 7 4.81 9.63 -0.50
C ASN A 7 5.59 8.83 -1.54
N ASP A 8 4.92 8.29 -2.53
CA ASP A 8 5.48 7.40 -3.56
C ASP A 8 6.37 8.08 -4.62
N ALA A 9 6.60 9.38 -4.50
CA ALA A 9 7.48 10.16 -5.37
C ALA A 9 8.93 10.23 -4.85
N TYR A 10 9.19 9.85 -3.60
CA TYR A 10 10.51 9.96 -2.98
C TYR A 10 10.87 8.72 -2.17
N SER A 11 12.15 8.48 -2.02
CA SER A 11 12.72 7.55 -1.05
C SER A 11 12.94 8.22 0.30
N ASN A 12 12.98 7.43 1.37
CA ASN A 12 13.37 7.89 2.70
C ASN A 12 14.77 8.51 2.71
N LYS A 13 15.67 8.03 1.84
CA LYS A 13 17.03 8.56 1.73
C LYS A 13 17.01 10.00 1.19
N GLU A 14 16.26 10.26 0.12
CA GLU A 14 16.16 11.61 -0.45
C GLU A 14 15.60 12.61 0.57
N ILE A 15 14.56 12.20 1.31
CA ILE A 15 13.99 13.05 2.36
C ILE A 15 14.95 13.23 3.54
N ALA A 16 15.67 12.18 3.96
CA ALA A 16 16.66 12.30 5.02
C ALA A 16 17.81 13.23 4.62
N ASP A 17 18.30 13.13 3.39
CA ASP A 17 19.37 14.00 2.87
C ASP A 17 18.90 15.46 2.79
N LEU A 18 17.67 15.69 2.32
CA LEU A 18 17.04 17.01 2.29
C LEU A 18 16.95 17.62 3.69
N LEU A 19 16.42 16.86 4.67
CA LEU A 19 16.28 17.33 6.04
C LEU A 19 17.63 17.62 6.70
N LYS A 20 18.63 16.75 6.52
CA LYS A 20 19.98 16.93 7.08
C LYS A 20 20.69 18.15 6.51
N LYS A 21 20.48 18.45 5.23
CA LYS A 21 21.10 19.60 4.55
C LYS A 21 20.67 20.93 5.17
N ASP A 22 19.39 21.06 5.50
CA ASP A 22 18.80 22.33 5.91
C ASP A 22 18.60 22.44 7.45
N ALA A 23 18.81 21.35 8.19
CA ALA A 23 18.64 21.34 9.64
C ALA A 23 19.74 22.14 10.35
N PRO A 24 19.40 22.96 11.37
CA PRO A 24 20.37 23.67 12.21
C PRO A 24 21.05 22.76 13.25
N CYS A 25 20.83 21.44 13.17
CA CYS A 25 21.31 20.45 14.13
C CYS A 25 21.61 19.12 13.43
N GLU A 26 22.31 18.22 14.13
CA GLU A 26 22.55 16.87 13.63
C GLU A 26 21.26 16.03 13.67
N LEU A 27 20.84 15.54 12.51
CA LEU A 27 19.76 14.58 12.37
C LEU A 27 20.33 13.20 12.05
N LYS A 28 19.90 12.20 12.83
CA LYS A 28 20.25 10.79 12.62
C LYS A 28 19.00 9.94 12.49
N GLU A 29 18.83 9.37 11.31
CA GLU A 29 17.81 8.39 10.99
C GLU A 29 17.99 7.12 11.82
N ARG A 30 16.88 6.50 12.22
CA ARG A 30 16.90 5.17 12.84
C ARG A 30 17.01 4.06 11.80
N SER A 31 16.36 4.25 10.65
CA SER A 31 16.40 3.36 9.50
C SER A 31 15.82 4.07 8.28
N LEU A 32 16.22 3.63 7.08
CA LEU A 32 15.68 4.12 5.79
C LEU A 32 14.97 3.02 4.99
N ARG A 33 14.86 1.79 5.54
CA ARG A 33 14.42 0.62 4.77
C ARG A 33 12.94 0.64 4.39
N LEU A 34 12.09 1.24 5.22
CA LEU A 34 10.63 1.22 5.07
C LEU A 34 10.15 2.31 4.11
N ASN A 35 10.51 2.18 2.83
CA ASN A 35 10.13 3.15 1.79
C ASN A 35 8.64 3.02 1.42
N SER A 36 8.11 4.06 0.79
CA SER A 36 6.81 4.02 0.12
C SER A 36 6.78 3.00 -1.02
N SER A 37 5.61 2.44 -1.30
CA SER A 37 5.39 1.47 -2.37
C SER A 37 4.44 2.06 -3.42
N LYS A 38 4.54 1.58 -4.67
CA LYS A 38 3.62 1.93 -5.76
C LYS A 38 3.43 0.79 -6.75
N ILE A 39 2.35 0.88 -7.50
CA ILE A 39 2.05 0.09 -8.68
C ILE A 39 1.56 1.05 -9.77
N ASP A 40 1.92 0.79 -11.02
CA ASP A 40 1.47 1.58 -12.15
C ASP A 40 -0.06 1.49 -12.28
N LYS A 41 -0.72 2.61 -12.59
CA LYS A 41 -2.16 2.63 -12.84
C LYS A 41 -2.53 1.79 -14.06
N ASP A 42 -1.65 1.73 -15.05
CA ASP A 42 -1.85 0.94 -16.26
C ASP A 42 -1.44 -0.53 -16.09
N HIS A 43 -0.99 -0.93 -14.89
CA HIS A 43 -0.65 -2.31 -14.61
C HIS A 43 -1.88 -3.23 -14.79
N PRO A 44 -1.78 -4.38 -15.48
CA PRO A 44 -2.95 -5.22 -15.78
C PRO A 44 -3.74 -5.68 -14.54
N LEU A 45 -3.07 -5.88 -13.41
CA LEU A 45 -3.73 -6.19 -12.14
C LEU A 45 -4.63 -5.03 -11.65
N VAL A 46 -4.20 -3.77 -11.82
CA VAL A 46 -4.98 -2.59 -11.46
C VAL A 46 -6.17 -2.46 -12.41
N GLN A 47 -5.93 -2.61 -13.71
CA GLN A 47 -6.98 -2.55 -14.74
C GLN A 47 -8.04 -3.64 -14.54
N SER A 48 -7.63 -4.85 -14.14
CA SER A 48 -8.58 -5.92 -13.80
C SER A 48 -9.48 -5.54 -12.62
N GLY A 49 -8.99 -4.77 -11.64
CA GLY A 49 -9.80 -4.29 -10.52
C GLY A 49 -10.78 -3.21 -10.95
N ILE A 50 -10.33 -2.27 -11.78
CA ILE A 50 -11.16 -1.20 -12.35
C ILE A 50 -12.29 -1.78 -13.20
N ALA A 51 -12.01 -2.79 -14.02
CA ALA A 51 -13.01 -3.50 -14.82
C ALA A 51 -14.11 -4.18 -13.97
N LEU A 52 -13.80 -4.52 -12.72
CA LEU A 52 -14.76 -5.06 -11.73
C LEU A 52 -15.49 -3.96 -10.94
N GLY A 53 -15.34 -2.69 -11.34
CA GLY A 53 -15.97 -1.54 -10.68
C GLY A 53 -15.28 -1.10 -9.38
N ARG A 54 -14.03 -1.54 -9.13
CA ARG A 54 -13.27 -1.12 -7.94
C ARG A 54 -12.60 0.23 -8.19
N THR A 55 -12.50 1.03 -7.12
CA THR A 55 -11.77 2.29 -7.10
C THR A 55 -10.38 2.12 -6.48
N THR A 56 -9.41 2.91 -6.91
CA THR A 56 -8.05 2.92 -6.33
C THR A 56 -7.87 4.10 -5.38
N TYR A 57 -7.08 3.93 -4.32
CA TYR A 57 -6.66 5.02 -3.43
C TYR A 57 -5.27 4.75 -2.85
N GLY A 58 -4.59 5.81 -2.39
CA GLY A 58 -3.31 5.70 -1.67
C GLY A 58 -3.54 5.46 -0.17
N SER A 59 -2.99 4.37 0.37
CA SER A 59 -3.13 4.07 1.80
C SER A 59 -2.12 4.87 2.64
N PRO A 60 -2.54 5.58 3.71
CA PRO A 60 -1.63 6.25 4.63
C PRO A 60 -1.00 5.29 5.68
N THR A 61 -1.32 4.00 5.61
CA THR A 61 -0.93 2.99 6.60
C THR A 61 0.19 2.11 6.04
N LEU A 62 1.31 2.04 6.76
CA LEU A 62 2.43 1.16 6.43
C LEU A 62 1.99 -0.32 6.43
N SER A 63 2.60 -1.12 5.57
CA SER A 63 2.44 -2.58 5.55
C SER A 63 3.74 -3.24 5.08
N ASP A 64 3.74 -4.57 4.98
CA ASP A 64 4.86 -5.35 4.47
C ASP A 64 5.24 -5.02 3.01
N GLN A 65 4.43 -4.24 2.29
CA GLN A 65 4.83 -3.71 0.99
C GLN A 65 6.11 -2.88 1.06
N ALA A 66 6.40 -2.26 2.20
CA ALA A 66 7.63 -1.51 2.41
C ALA A 66 8.89 -2.39 2.41
N ALA A 67 8.74 -3.72 2.48
CA ALA A 67 9.82 -4.68 2.33
C ALA A 67 9.99 -5.20 0.88
N LEU A 68 9.06 -4.86 -0.03
CA LEU A 68 9.09 -5.30 -1.42
C LEU A 68 9.82 -4.28 -2.31
N SER A 69 10.59 -4.77 -3.27
CA SER A 69 11.26 -3.95 -4.30
C SER A 69 10.54 -3.96 -5.65
N CYS A 70 9.47 -4.76 -5.77
CA CYS A 70 8.64 -4.86 -6.97
C CYS A 70 7.36 -4.01 -6.86
N GLN A 71 6.66 -3.85 -7.98
CA GLN A 71 5.32 -3.27 -7.96
C GLN A 71 4.39 -4.16 -7.13
N SER A 72 3.61 -3.55 -6.25
CA SER A 72 2.70 -4.28 -5.35
C SER A 72 1.40 -3.52 -5.13
N LEU A 73 0.33 -4.27 -4.86
CA LEU A 73 -1.02 -3.75 -4.64
C LEU A 73 -1.55 -4.24 -3.30
N LYS A 74 -2.17 -3.33 -2.51
CA LYS A 74 -2.81 -3.66 -1.23
C LYS A 74 -4.31 -3.77 -1.45
N LEU A 75 -4.88 -4.91 -1.13
CA LEU A 75 -6.31 -5.17 -1.18
C LEU A 75 -6.63 -6.23 -0.14
N GLY A 76 -7.73 -6.07 0.59
CA GLY A 76 -8.22 -7.04 1.56
C GLY A 76 -9.66 -6.72 2.01
N PRO A 77 -10.39 -7.71 2.53
CA PRO A 77 -11.70 -7.50 3.13
C PRO A 77 -11.59 -6.82 4.51
N GLY A 78 -12.72 -6.29 4.98
CA GLY A 78 -12.81 -5.55 6.26
C GLY A 78 -12.60 -4.04 6.10
N ASP A 79 -12.66 -3.33 7.23
CA ASP A 79 -12.47 -1.88 7.30
C ASP A 79 -11.35 -1.55 8.27
N SER A 80 -10.38 -0.78 7.78
CA SER A 80 -9.25 -0.28 8.55
C SER A 80 -9.62 0.49 9.83
N THR A 81 -10.82 1.06 9.90
CA THR A 81 -11.30 1.76 11.11
C THR A 81 -11.55 0.80 12.29
N ARG A 82 -11.67 -0.51 12.02
CA ARG A 82 -11.82 -1.58 13.04
C ARG A 82 -10.49 -2.17 13.51
N SER A 83 -9.39 -1.89 12.82
CA SER A 83 -8.08 -2.42 13.18
C SER A 83 -7.60 -1.82 14.51
N HIS A 84 -7.05 -2.66 15.39
CA HIS A 84 -6.53 -2.23 16.70
C HIS A 84 -7.56 -1.55 17.62
N SER A 85 -8.86 -1.79 17.42
CA SER A 85 -9.91 -1.37 18.34
C SER A 85 -10.32 -2.49 19.30
N ALA A 86 -10.91 -2.14 20.45
CA ALA A 86 -11.55 -3.14 21.30
C ALA A 86 -12.64 -3.89 20.51
N ASN A 87 -12.74 -5.20 20.72
CA ASN A 87 -13.69 -6.07 20.00
C ASN A 87 -13.55 -6.02 18.47
N GLU A 88 -12.31 -6.03 17.96
CA GLU A 88 -12.05 -6.18 16.52
C GLU A 88 -12.80 -7.38 15.95
N PHE A 89 -13.46 -7.18 14.80
CA PHE A 89 -14.27 -8.19 14.15
C PHE A 89 -14.31 -7.98 12.63
N ILE A 90 -14.70 -9.04 11.93
CA ILE A 90 -14.98 -9.04 10.49
C ILE A 90 -16.34 -9.73 10.27
N TYR A 91 -17.14 -9.25 9.31
CA TYR A 91 -18.37 -9.93 8.95
C TYR A 91 -18.06 -11.13 8.05
N VAL A 92 -18.81 -12.23 8.21
CA VAL A 92 -18.68 -13.41 7.34
C VAL A 92 -18.91 -13.04 5.87
N LEU A 93 -19.89 -12.16 5.61
CA LEU A 93 -20.17 -11.67 4.26
C LEU A 93 -18.97 -10.94 3.63
N GLU A 94 -18.19 -10.19 4.40
CA GLU A 94 -16.99 -9.51 3.88
C GLU A 94 -15.92 -10.51 3.43
N ILE A 95 -15.83 -11.65 4.12
CA ILE A 95 -14.92 -12.74 3.75
C ILE A 95 -15.41 -13.39 2.45
N GLU A 96 -16.70 -13.71 2.35
CA GLU A 96 -17.31 -14.31 1.16
C GLU A 96 -17.13 -13.42 -0.08
N GLU A 97 -17.43 -12.12 0.05
CA GLU A 97 -17.22 -11.13 -1.01
C GLU A 97 -15.74 -10.94 -1.35
N GLY A 98 -14.86 -10.97 -0.35
CA GLY A 98 -13.41 -10.89 -0.54
C GLY A 98 -12.88 -12.06 -1.37
N ILE A 99 -13.32 -13.28 -1.07
CA ILE A 99 -12.95 -14.49 -1.81
C ILE A 99 -13.39 -14.38 -3.27
N ASP A 100 -14.66 -14.06 -3.51
CA ASP A 100 -15.19 -13.90 -4.87
C ASP A 100 -14.45 -12.80 -5.65
N LEU A 101 -14.15 -11.67 -5.00
CA LEU A 101 -13.37 -10.58 -5.59
C LEU A 101 -11.97 -11.05 -6.00
N TYR A 102 -11.22 -11.70 -5.12
CA TYR A 102 -9.86 -12.16 -5.45
C TYR A 102 -9.87 -13.13 -6.63
N ILE A 103 -10.82 -14.06 -6.68
CA ILE A 103 -10.96 -15.00 -7.79
C ILE A 103 -11.19 -14.25 -9.10
N LYS A 104 -12.15 -13.30 -9.13
CA LYS A 104 -12.47 -12.51 -10.33
C LYS A 104 -11.31 -11.64 -10.77
N LEU A 105 -10.64 -10.98 -9.82
CA LEU A 105 -9.49 -10.11 -10.07
C LEU A 105 -8.33 -10.89 -10.68
N LEU A 106 -7.97 -12.03 -10.09
CA LEU A 106 -6.86 -12.84 -10.57
C LEU A 106 -7.18 -13.50 -11.91
N LYS A 107 -8.43 -13.94 -12.13
CA LYS A 107 -8.86 -14.45 -13.45
C LYS A 107 -8.74 -13.38 -14.53
N GLY A 108 -9.22 -12.15 -14.27
CA GLY A 108 -9.10 -11.04 -15.21
C GLY A 108 -7.65 -10.72 -15.53
N PHE A 109 -6.81 -10.58 -14.49
CA PHE A 109 -5.37 -10.35 -14.65
C PHE A 109 -4.66 -11.43 -15.47
N LEU A 110 -4.91 -12.71 -15.17
CA LEU A 110 -4.25 -13.83 -15.85
C LEU A 110 -4.79 -14.06 -17.28
N SER A 111 -6.05 -13.71 -17.55
CA SER A 111 -6.63 -13.85 -18.89
C SER A 111 -6.09 -12.85 -19.93
N ILE A 112 -5.56 -11.70 -19.48
CA ILE A 112 -4.98 -10.67 -20.36
C ILE A 112 -3.56 -11.08 -20.82
N ASN A 113 -2.91 -11.99 -20.09
CA ASN A 113 -1.53 -12.40 -20.30
C ASN A 113 -1.38 -13.73 -21.05
N ASN A 114 -2.48 -14.31 -21.56
CA ASN A 114 -2.50 -15.48 -22.46
C ASN A 114 -2.97 -15.05 -23.85
#